data_AF-A0A6A7A2V6-F1
#
_entry.id   AF-A0A6A7A2V6-F1
#
_cell.length_a   1.000
_cell.length_b   1.000
_cell.length_c   1.000
_cell.angle_alpha   90.00
_cell.angle_beta   90.00
_cell.angle_gamma   90.00
#
_symmetry.space_group_name_H-M   'P 1'
#
loop_
_entity.id
_entity.type
_entity.pdbx_description
1 polymer ?
#
loop_
_entity_poly.entity_id
_entity_poly.type
_entity_poly.pdbx_seq_one_letter_code
_entity_poly.pdbx_strand_id
1 'polypeptide(L)'
;RDQRKISKLNQTIHQLSIRSVLAEHENVRLKEALINERQRRKQGKALPLEAEEEYHGGAVFWSPRKVKEARDWLQHQEAEEEQRQLQKAEAARLREEKKQAKSQAKQVRREARAEARIVREKEKAEKAAEQASRAAARRTQQRLQNALKATQKGNKMRPKAAAKAALKNRVVAEPQGSREASGAAAGQEPSQSRHGRAIKLPAKYR
;
A
#
# COMPACT_ATOMS: atom_id res chain seq x y z
N ARG A 1 -38.16 30.90 -7.03
CA ARG A 1 -37.19 29.82 -7.35
C ARG A 1 -37.18 28.74 -6.27
N ASP A 2 -37.41 29.11 -5.01
CA ASP A 2 -37.24 28.20 -3.87
C ASP A 2 -38.44 27.28 -3.61
N GLN A 3 -39.67 27.68 -3.93
CA GLN A 3 -40.83 26.77 -3.85
C GLN A 3 -40.68 25.52 -4.72
N ARG A 4 -40.10 25.64 -5.93
CA ARG A 4 -39.82 24.47 -6.78
C ARG A 4 -38.75 23.56 -6.17
N LYS A 5 -37.78 24.11 -5.44
CA LYS A 5 -36.76 23.32 -4.73
C LYS A 5 -37.39 22.60 -3.53
N ILE A 6 -38.25 23.28 -2.77
CA ILE A 6 -38.97 22.72 -1.61
C ILE A 6 -39.90 21.58 -2.07
N SER A 7 -40.65 21.78 -3.16
CA SER A 7 -41.52 20.74 -3.72
C SER A 7 -40.73 19.51 -4.17
N LYS A 8 -39.59 19.69 -4.84
CA LYS A 8 -38.68 18.60 -5.21
C LYS A 8 -38.13 17.87 -3.97
N LEU A 9 -37.74 18.61 -2.94
CA LEU A 9 -37.25 18.03 -1.69
C LEU A 9 -38.34 17.17 -1.02
N ASN A 10 -39.56 17.70 -0.88
CA ASN A 10 -40.69 16.96 -0.32
C ASN A 10 -41.00 15.69 -1.12
N GLN A 11 -40.94 15.76 -2.46
CA GLN A 11 -41.09 14.60 -3.32
C GLN A 11 -40.00 13.54 -3.07
N THR A 12 -38.73 13.96 -2.95
CA THR A 12 -37.63 13.03 -2.63
C THR A 12 -37.78 12.41 -1.25
N ILE A 13 -38.21 13.19 -0.25
CA ILE A 13 -38.44 12.68 1.11
C ILE A 13 -39.56 11.64 1.09
N HIS A 14 -40.68 11.91 0.42
CA HIS A 14 -41.76 10.93 0.28
C HIS A 14 -41.31 9.66 -0.45
N GLN A 15 -40.54 9.78 -1.53
CA GLN A 15 -39.99 8.62 -2.23
C GLN A 15 -39.05 7.79 -1.36
N LEU A 16 -38.16 8.44 -0.60
CA LEU A 16 -37.25 7.76 0.33
C LEU A 16 -38.02 7.08 1.47
N SER A 17 -39.06 7.73 2.00
CA SER A 17 -39.93 7.15 3.03
C SER A 17 -40.63 5.89 2.52
N ILE A 18 -41.23 5.93 1.33
CA ILE A 18 -41.88 4.75 0.72
C ILE A 18 -40.85 3.63 0.51
N ARG A 19 -39.66 3.96 -0.01
CA ARG A 19 -38.59 2.98 -0.22
C ARG A 19 -38.13 2.35 1.10
N SER A 20 -38.01 3.12 2.18
CA SER A 20 -37.66 2.60 3.51
C SER A 20 -38.70 1.60 3.98
N VAL A 21 -39.99 1.97 3.92
CA VAL A 21 -41.10 1.10 4.34
C VAL A 21 -41.13 -0.19 3.51
N LEU A 22 -40.98 -0.10 2.19
CA LEU A 22 -40.93 -1.29 1.33
C LEU A 22 -39.74 -2.19 1.68
N ALA A 23 -38.56 -1.62 1.88
CA ALA A 23 -37.37 -2.37 2.26
C ALA A 23 -37.54 -3.04 3.64
N GLU A 24 -38.18 -2.38 4.60
CA GLU A 24 -38.50 -2.95 5.90
C GLU A 24 -39.44 -4.16 5.77
N HIS A 25 -40.53 -4.03 5.01
CA HIS A 25 -41.45 -5.14 4.76
C HIS A 25 -40.79 -6.30 4.01
N GLU A 26 -39.94 -6.02 3.02
CA GLU A 26 -39.14 -7.04 2.34
C GLU A 26 -38.22 -7.77 3.31
N ASN A 27 -37.51 -7.04 4.19
CA ASN A 27 -36.68 -7.65 5.23
C ASN A 27 -37.50 -8.56 6.16
N VAL A 28 -38.69 -8.15 6.57
CA VAL A 28 -39.58 -8.98 7.39
C VAL A 28 -39.98 -10.25 6.64
N ARG A 29 -40.46 -10.14 5.40
CA ARG A 29 -40.85 -11.31 4.59
C ARG A 29 -39.69 -12.26 4.32
N LEU A 30 -38.49 -11.74 4.10
CA LEU A 30 -37.29 -12.56 3.91
C LEU A 30 -36.90 -13.30 5.20
N LYS A 31 -37.01 -12.64 6.36
CA LYS A 31 -36.79 -13.30 7.66
C LYS A 31 -37.79 -14.42 7.89
N GLU A 32 -39.07 -14.18 7.61
CA GLU A 32 -40.12 -15.20 7.71
C GLU A 32 -39.88 -16.37 6.74
N ALA A 33 -39.54 -16.08 5.48
CA ALA A 33 -39.22 -17.11 4.50
C ALA A 33 -38.02 -17.96 4.94
N LEU A 34 -37.00 -17.34 5.54
CA LEU A 34 -35.83 -18.04 6.08
C LEU A 34 -36.20 -18.93 7.26
N ILE A 35 -37.06 -18.46 8.18
CA ILE A 35 -37.57 -19.27 9.30
C ILE A 35 -38.35 -20.47 8.78
N ASN A 36 -39.28 -20.25 7.85
CA ASN A 36 -40.10 -21.30 7.25
C ASN A 36 -39.25 -22.35 6.54
N GLU A 37 -38.26 -21.92 5.76
CA GLU A 37 -37.35 -22.83 5.08
C GLU A 37 -36.46 -23.60 6.07
N ARG A 38 -35.98 -22.95 7.13
CA ARG A 38 -35.24 -23.64 8.20
C ARG A 38 -36.12 -24.68 8.88
N GLN A 39 -37.38 -24.36 9.17
CA GLN A 39 -38.32 -25.30 9.77
C GLN A 39 -38.62 -26.48 8.85
N ARG A 40 -38.84 -26.24 7.55
CA ARG A 40 -39.03 -27.27 6.53
C ARG A 40 -37.82 -28.21 6.47
N ARG A 41 -36.60 -27.65 6.43
CA ARG A 41 -35.37 -28.44 6.46
C ARG A 41 -35.23 -29.27 7.73
N LYS A 42 -35.65 -28.75 8.88
CA LYS A 42 -35.65 -29.50 10.15
C LYS A 42 -36.64 -30.66 10.14
N GLN A 43 -37.83 -30.49 9.57
CA GLN A 43 -38.85 -31.55 9.50
C GLN A 43 -38.46 -32.72 8.58
N GLY A 44 -37.68 -32.46 7.52
CA GLY A 44 -37.22 -33.50 6.60
C GLY A 44 -35.98 -34.28 7.07
N LYS A 45 -35.36 -33.91 8.19
CA LYS A 45 -34.19 -34.62 8.74
C LYS A 45 -34.65 -35.85 9.53
N ALA A 46 -34.04 -36.99 9.22
CA ALA A 46 -34.20 -38.20 10.03
C ALA A 46 -33.68 -37.95 11.45
N LEU A 47 -34.42 -38.41 12.45
CA LEU A 47 -33.97 -38.35 13.83
C LEU A 47 -32.88 -39.42 14.06
N PRO A 48 -31.78 -39.09 14.76
CA PRO A 48 -30.79 -40.07 15.15
C PRO A 48 -31.38 -40.94 16.27
N LEU A 49 -32.11 -41.98 15.87
CA LEU A 49 -32.64 -43.01 16.75
C LEU A 49 -31.80 -44.26 16.53
N GLU A 50 -30.94 -44.57 17.50
CA GLU A 50 -30.05 -45.71 17.45
C GLU A 50 -30.82 -46.97 17.88
N ALA A 51 -30.86 -47.97 17.00
CA ALA A 51 -31.49 -49.26 17.30
C ALA A 51 -30.70 -50.02 18.37
N GLU A 52 -31.38 -50.79 19.22
CA GLU A 52 -30.72 -51.71 20.15
C GLU A 52 -29.95 -52.79 19.36
N GLU A 53 -28.85 -53.29 19.93
CA GLU A 53 -27.87 -54.16 19.25
C GLU A 53 -28.48 -55.49 18.74
N GLU A 54 -29.61 -55.93 19.30
CA GLU A 54 -30.34 -57.14 18.91
C GLU A 54 -31.57 -56.80 18.04
N TYR A 55 -31.32 -56.34 16.82
CA TYR A 55 -32.37 -56.07 15.85
C TYR A 55 -32.74 -57.31 15.02
N HIS A 56 -33.94 -57.85 15.24
CA HIS A 56 -34.42 -59.09 14.60
C HIS A 56 -35.23 -58.89 13.30
N GLY A 57 -35.12 -57.72 12.65
CA GLY A 57 -35.81 -57.46 11.37
C GLY A 57 -37.31 -57.27 11.52
N GLY A 58 -37.74 -56.04 11.83
CA GLY A 58 -39.14 -55.66 11.96
C GLY A 58 -39.31 -54.15 12.15
N ALA A 59 -40.54 -53.63 12.06
CA ALA A 59 -40.77 -52.21 12.32
C ALA A 59 -40.47 -51.88 13.79
N VAL A 60 -39.53 -50.96 14.05
CA VAL A 60 -39.19 -50.49 15.39
C VAL A 60 -40.14 -49.36 15.79
N PHE A 61 -40.92 -49.58 16.85
CA PHE A 61 -41.76 -48.53 17.42
C PHE A 61 -41.00 -47.78 18.52
N TRP A 62 -40.77 -46.49 18.31
CA TRP A 62 -40.09 -45.66 19.28
C TRP A 62 -41.06 -45.05 20.28
N SER A 63 -40.70 -45.09 21.56
CA SER A 63 -41.47 -44.38 22.58
C SER A 63 -41.40 -42.86 22.35
N PRO A 64 -42.46 -42.09 22.65
CA PRO A 64 -42.45 -40.63 22.53
C PRO A 64 -41.31 -39.94 23.31
N ARG A 65 -40.82 -40.58 24.39
CA ARG A 65 -39.68 -40.08 25.17
C ARG A 65 -38.37 -40.16 24.38
N LYS A 66 -38.07 -41.31 23.77
CA LYS A 66 -36.86 -41.49 22.92
C LYS A 66 -36.84 -40.52 21.73
N VAL A 67 -38.00 -40.28 21.12
CA VAL A 67 -38.15 -39.29 20.03
C VAL A 67 -37.84 -37.86 20.50
N LYS A 68 -38.24 -37.49 21.73
CA LYS A 68 -37.89 -36.17 22.31
C LYS A 68 -36.40 -36.06 22.59
N GLU A 69 -35.80 -37.07 23.23
CA GLU A 69 -34.36 -37.09 23.53
C GLU A 69 -33.51 -36.91 22.25
N ALA A 70 -33.83 -37.62 21.17
CA ALA A 70 -33.13 -37.49 19.89
C ALA A 70 -33.27 -36.09 19.27
N ARG A 71 -34.44 -35.45 19.43
CA ARG A 71 -34.66 -34.06 18.97
C ARG A 71 -33.85 -33.07 19.78
N ASP A 72 -33.83 -33.22 21.09
CA ASP A 72 -33.12 -32.31 22.00
C ASP A 72 -31.62 -32.41 21.74
N TRP A 73 -31.08 -33.63 21.56
CA TRP A 73 -29.68 -33.84 21.19
C TRP A 73 -29.31 -33.16 19.87
N LEU A 74 -30.14 -33.30 18.83
CA LEU A 74 -29.92 -32.63 17.55
C LEU A 74 -29.96 -31.10 17.68
N GLN A 75 -30.88 -30.57 18.48
CA GLN A 75 -30.95 -29.13 18.75
C GLN A 75 -29.71 -28.61 19.46
N HIS A 76 -29.21 -29.36 20.45
CA HIS A 76 -27.97 -29.04 21.13
C HIS A 76 -26.78 -29.01 20.16
N GLN A 77 -26.64 -30.03 19.30
CA GLN A 77 -25.58 -30.05 18.30
C GLN A 77 -25.68 -28.89 17.30
N GLU A 78 -26.86 -28.61 16.76
CA GLU A 78 -27.07 -27.47 15.85
C GLU A 78 -26.70 -26.14 16.53
N ALA A 79 -27.08 -25.96 17.80
CA ALA A 79 -26.75 -24.76 18.57
C ALA A 79 -25.23 -24.61 18.80
N GLU A 80 -24.53 -25.71 19.13
CA GLU A 80 -23.07 -25.70 19.27
C GLU A 80 -22.37 -25.38 17.94
N GLU A 81 -22.83 -25.95 16.83
CA GLU A 81 -22.30 -25.66 15.50
C GLU A 81 -22.50 -24.19 15.14
N GLU A 82 -23.71 -23.66 15.36
CA GLU A 82 -24.02 -22.24 15.13
C GLU A 82 -23.11 -21.33 15.95
N GLN A 83 -22.90 -21.63 17.24
CA GLN A 83 -21.96 -20.88 18.08
C GLN A 83 -20.52 -20.97 17.56
N ARG A 84 -20.05 -22.15 17.14
CA ARG A 84 -18.72 -22.31 16.54
C ARG A 84 -18.57 -21.52 15.25
N GLN A 85 -19.61 -21.44 14.41
CA GLN A 85 -19.58 -20.65 13.19
C GLN A 85 -19.56 -19.15 13.49
N LEU A 86 -20.34 -18.68 14.48
CA LEU A 86 -20.31 -17.29 14.94
C LEU A 86 -18.91 -16.91 15.46
N GLN A 87 -18.32 -17.73 16.32
CA GLN A 87 -16.95 -17.52 16.83
C GLN A 87 -15.92 -17.48 15.70
N LYS A 88 -16.03 -18.36 14.69
CA LYS A 88 -15.16 -18.33 13.50
C LYS A 88 -15.33 -17.04 12.70
N ALA A 89 -16.57 -16.58 12.51
CA ALA A 89 -16.86 -15.34 11.80
C ALA A 89 -16.31 -14.11 12.55
N GLU A 90 -16.49 -14.05 13.87
CA GLU A 90 -15.92 -12.99 14.72
C GLU A 90 -14.39 -13.02 14.68
N ALA A 91 -13.78 -14.20 14.79
CA ALA A 91 -12.34 -14.34 14.67
C ALA A 91 -11.82 -13.91 13.28
N ALA A 92 -12.57 -14.18 12.21
CA ALA A 92 -12.24 -13.71 10.87
C ALA A 92 -12.30 -12.18 10.77
N ARG A 93 -13.37 -11.55 11.29
CA ARG A 93 -13.51 -10.08 11.33
C ARG A 93 -12.34 -9.43 12.08
N LEU A 94 -12.02 -9.93 13.27
CA LEU A 94 -10.90 -9.42 14.07
C LEU A 94 -9.55 -9.56 13.35
N ARG A 95 -9.36 -10.64 12.57
CA ARG A 95 -8.15 -10.83 11.76
C ARG A 95 -8.06 -9.81 10.64
N GLU A 96 -9.16 -9.51 9.97
CA GLU A 96 -9.22 -8.51 8.91
C GLU A 96 -8.91 -7.11 9.45
N GLU A 97 -9.52 -6.71 10.57
CA GLU A 97 -9.24 -5.45 11.24
C GLU A 97 -7.76 -5.33 11.64
N LYS A 98 -7.19 -6.39 12.25
CA LYS A 98 -5.75 -6.44 12.59
C LYS A 98 -4.87 -6.32 11.34
N LYS A 99 -5.27 -6.91 10.21
CA LYS A 99 -4.54 -6.81 8.94
C LYS A 99 -4.59 -5.39 8.39
N GLN A 100 -5.76 -4.75 8.44
CA GLN A 100 -5.94 -3.36 8.02
C GLN A 100 -5.10 -2.41 8.89
N ALA A 101 -5.19 -2.52 10.23
CA ALA A 101 -4.40 -1.71 11.15
C ALA A 101 -2.88 -1.87 10.92
N LYS A 102 -2.40 -3.11 10.71
CA LYS A 102 -0.99 -3.37 10.35
C LYS A 102 -0.60 -2.73 9.02
N SER A 103 -1.49 -2.75 8.02
CA SER A 103 -1.23 -2.13 6.73
C SER A 103 -1.13 -0.60 6.83
N GLN A 104 -2.02 0.02 7.60
CA GLN A 104 -2.02 1.46 7.88
C GLN A 104 -0.76 1.87 8.67
N ALA A 105 -0.42 1.14 9.74
CA ALA A 105 0.80 1.40 10.51
C ALA A 105 2.07 1.31 9.64
N LYS A 106 2.09 0.40 8.65
CA LYS A 106 3.20 0.28 7.69
C LYS A 106 3.26 1.48 6.73
N GLN A 107 2.11 2.01 6.30
CA GLN A 107 2.04 3.20 5.46
C GLN A 107 2.54 4.43 6.22
N VAL A 108 2.02 4.68 7.43
CA VAL A 108 2.47 5.77 8.30
C VAL A 108 3.98 5.69 8.57
N ARG A 109 4.52 4.49 8.81
CA ARG A 109 5.98 4.32 9.00
C ARG A 109 6.78 4.63 7.73
N ARG A 110 6.24 4.37 6.54
CA ARG A 110 6.89 4.71 5.26
C ARG A 110 6.87 6.22 5.03
N GLU A 111 5.75 6.86 5.30
CA GLU A 111 5.57 8.32 5.21
C GLU A 111 6.53 9.04 6.16
N ALA A 112 6.53 8.67 7.45
CA ALA A 112 7.46 9.23 8.43
C ALA A 112 8.94 9.07 8.03
N ARG A 113 9.30 7.96 7.38
CA ARG A 113 10.66 7.75 6.84
C ARG A 113 10.95 8.65 5.64
N ALA A 114 9.98 8.86 4.77
CA ALA A 114 10.12 9.75 3.61
C ALA A 114 10.26 11.21 4.07
N GLU A 115 9.41 11.65 5.00
CA GLU A 115 9.49 12.98 5.61
C GLU A 115 10.83 13.20 6.30
N ALA A 116 11.30 12.23 7.09
CA ALA A 116 12.61 12.32 7.73
C ALA A 116 13.77 12.40 6.71
N ARG A 117 13.65 11.77 5.52
CA ARG A 117 14.64 11.92 4.44
C ARG A 117 14.61 13.32 3.85
N ILE A 118 13.41 13.84 3.55
CA ILE A 118 13.24 15.20 3.01
C ILE A 118 13.81 16.24 3.98
N VAL A 119 13.53 16.13 5.28
CA VAL A 119 14.07 17.04 6.30
C VAL A 119 15.60 16.97 6.34
N ARG A 120 16.18 15.76 6.34
CA ARG A 120 17.65 15.59 6.31
C ARG A 120 18.29 16.17 5.06
N GLU A 121 17.65 16.03 3.90
CA GLU A 121 18.16 16.59 2.65
C GLU A 121 18.07 18.13 2.66
N LYS A 122 16.97 18.70 3.16
CA LYS A 122 16.82 20.15 3.33
C LYS A 122 17.89 20.72 4.26
N GLU A 123 18.08 20.12 5.44
CA GLU A 123 19.10 20.57 6.41
C GLU A 123 20.52 20.48 5.81
N LYS A 124 20.82 19.41 5.06
CA LYS A 124 22.10 19.29 4.36
C LYS A 124 22.27 20.35 3.27
N ALA A 125 21.23 20.63 2.51
CA ALA A 125 21.24 21.67 1.47
C ALA A 125 21.41 23.07 2.07
N GLU A 126 20.73 23.38 3.18
CA GLU A 126 20.87 24.64 3.90
C GLU A 126 22.28 24.81 4.46
N LYS A 127 22.84 23.79 5.11
CA LYS A 127 24.23 23.81 5.59
C LYS A 127 25.23 24.00 4.44
N ALA A 128 25.02 23.34 3.31
CA ALA A 128 25.87 23.50 2.14
C ALA A 128 25.75 24.92 1.53
N ALA A 129 24.53 25.47 1.46
CA ALA A 129 24.28 26.83 1.01
C ALA A 129 24.92 27.87 1.93
N GLU A 130 24.85 27.68 3.25
CA GLU A 130 25.50 28.53 4.24
C GLU A 130 27.03 28.47 4.13
N GLN A 131 27.60 27.28 3.94
CA GLN A 131 29.04 27.14 3.73
C GLN A 131 29.47 27.82 2.42
N ALA A 132 28.70 27.65 1.34
CA ALA A 132 28.96 28.30 0.06
C ALA A 132 28.87 29.83 0.16
N SER A 133 27.89 30.37 0.89
CA SER A 133 27.75 31.82 1.11
C SER A 133 28.91 32.38 1.93
N ARG A 134 29.32 31.70 3.01
CA ARG A 134 30.50 32.07 3.82
C ARG A 134 31.78 32.05 2.97
N ALA A 135 31.96 31.03 2.13
CA ALA A 135 33.10 30.95 1.22
C ALA A 135 33.10 32.07 0.16
N ALA A 136 31.92 32.37 -0.41
CA ALA A 136 31.75 33.47 -1.35
C ALA A 136 32.09 34.83 -0.69
N ALA A 137 31.59 35.08 0.52
CA ALA A 137 31.88 36.30 1.27
C ALA A 137 33.38 36.46 1.59
N ARG A 138 34.07 35.38 1.96
CA ARG A 138 35.53 35.42 2.15
C ARG A 138 36.28 35.76 0.86
N ARG A 139 35.86 35.16 -0.27
CA ARG A 139 36.46 35.44 -1.59
C ARG A 139 36.22 36.88 -2.02
N THR A 140 35.02 37.43 -1.83
CA THR A 140 34.75 38.84 -2.15
C THR A 140 35.57 39.78 -1.28
N GLN A 141 35.68 39.51 0.02
CA GLN A 141 36.52 40.30 0.92
C GLN A 141 38.01 40.27 0.51
N GLN A 142 38.55 39.09 0.16
CA GLN A 142 39.91 38.98 -0.37
C GLN A 142 40.11 39.77 -1.66
N ARG A 143 39.15 39.70 -2.60
CA ARG A 143 39.20 40.49 -3.85
C ARG A 143 39.22 41.99 -3.58
N LEU A 144 38.39 42.47 -2.65
CA LEU A 144 38.36 43.88 -2.26
C LEU A 144 39.69 44.32 -1.63
N GLN A 145 40.25 43.53 -0.71
CA GLN A 145 41.56 43.84 -0.12
C GLN A 145 42.68 43.87 -1.17
N ASN A 146 42.67 42.92 -2.12
CA ASN A 146 43.64 42.89 -3.21
C ASN A 146 43.49 44.10 -4.14
N ALA A 147 42.26 44.50 -4.45
CA ALA A 147 41.99 45.69 -5.25
C ALA A 147 42.50 46.96 -4.55
N LEU A 148 42.21 47.14 -3.25
CA LEU A 148 42.73 48.27 -2.46
C LEU A 148 44.26 48.31 -2.48
N LYS A 149 44.93 47.17 -2.24
CA LYS A 149 46.40 47.07 -2.35
C LYS A 149 46.92 47.40 -3.75
N ALA A 150 46.21 46.99 -4.80
CA ALA A 150 46.57 47.31 -6.18
C ALA A 150 46.42 48.82 -6.49
N THR A 151 45.38 49.48 -5.98
CA THR A 151 45.22 50.95 -6.14
C THR A 151 46.35 51.72 -5.47
N GLN A 152 46.80 51.28 -4.28
CA GLN A 152 47.93 51.90 -3.57
C GLN A 152 49.26 51.72 -4.32
N LYS A 153 49.48 50.60 -5.00
CA LYS A 153 50.64 50.39 -5.88
C LYS A 153 50.51 51.08 -7.25
N GLY A 154 49.29 51.28 -7.74
CA GLY A 154 48.98 51.88 -9.04
C GLY A 154 49.32 53.37 -9.17
N ASN A 155 49.33 54.12 -8.07
CA ASN A 155 49.77 55.53 -8.09
C ASN A 155 51.28 55.71 -8.30
N LYS A 156 52.07 54.63 -8.34
CA LYS A 156 53.51 54.67 -8.67
C LYS A 156 53.82 54.45 -10.14
N MET A 157 52.85 54.06 -10.97
CA MET A 157 53.08 53.81 -12.40
C MET A 157 51.88 54.29 -13.23
N ARG A 158 51.94 55.55 -13.70
CA ARG A 158 51.10 56.00 -14.83
C ARG A 158 51.44 55.10 -16.03
N PRO A 159 50.46 54.48 -16.73
CA PRO A 159 50.78 53.82 -17.98
C PRO A 159 51.11 54.89 -19.02
N LYS A 160 52.35 54.89 -19.49
CA LYS A 160 52.69 55.50 -20.78
C LYS A 160 52.01 54.63 -21.85
N ALA A 161 51.22 55.25 -22.72
CA ALA A 161 50.62 54.58 -23.87
C ALA A 161 51.73 53.89 -24.67
N ALA A 162 51.66 52.57 -24.78
CA ALA A 162 52.61 51.79 -25.57
C ALA A 162 51.85 50.94 -26.58
N ALA A 163 52.39 51.01 -27.79
CA ALA A 163 51.84 50.57 -29.05
C ALA A 163 51.58 49.06 -29.16
N LYS A 164 50.69 48.78 -30.12
CA LYS A 164 50.40 47.52 -30.82
C LYS A 164 51.44 46.41 -30.61
N ALA A 165 50.98 45.26 -30.09
CA ALA A 165 51.69 43.99 -30.20
C ALA A 165 50.80 42.96 -30.91
N ALA A 166 51.40 42.32 -31.89
CA ALA A 166 50.78 41.60 -32.99
C ALA A 166 50.04 40.32 -32.58
N LEU A 167 48.97 40.01 -33.32
CA LEU A 167 48.39 38.68 -33.42
C LEU A 167 49.49 37.68 -33.80
N LYS A 168 49.67 36.65 -32.97
CA LYS A 168 50.34 35.42 -33.38
C LYS A 168 49.32 34.29 -33.33
N ASN A 169 48.96 33.85 -34.52
CA ASN A 169 48.19 32.65 -34.79
C ASN A 169 48.84 31.45 -34.12
N ARG A 170 48.06 30.68 -33.37
CA ARG A 170 48.39 29.29 -33.03
C ARG A 170 47.21 28.43 -33.46
N VAL A 171 47.52 27.65 -34.50
CA VAL A 171 46.68 26.65 -35.17
C VAL A 171 46.01 25.73 -34.15
N VAL A 172 44.68 25.69 -34.18
CA VAL A 172 43.87 24.65 -33.55
C VAL A 172 43.68 23.56 -34.59
N ALA A 173 44.38 22.44 -34.41
CA ALA A 173 44.07 21.19 -35.08
C ALA A 173 43.08 20.42 -34.18
N GLU A 174 41.82 20.39 -34.59
CA GLU A 174 40.93 19.24 -34.36
C GLU A 174 41.35 18.17 -35.38
N PRO A 175 41.49 16.90 -34.95
CA PRO A 175 40.43 15.99 -35.35
C PRO A 175 40.05 14.98 -34.25
N GLN A 176 38.73 14.84 -34.05
CA GLN A 176 38.01 13.56 -34.08
C GLN A 176 38.89 12.31 -34.22
N GLY A 177 39.07 11.62 -33.09
CA GLY A 177 39.55 10.25 -33.02
C GLY A 177 38.44 9.33 -32.54
N SER A 178 37.52 8.95 -33.44
CA SER A 178 36.77 7.71 -33.29
C SER A 178 37.76 6.56 -33.37
N ARG A 179 37.98 5.87 -32.24
CA ARG A 179 38.62 4.57 -32.27
C ARG A 179 37.83 3.62 -31.40
N GLU A 180 36.98 2.88 -32.09
CA GLU A 180 36.49 1.57 -31.70
C GLU A 180 37.69 0.75 -31.18
N ALA A 181 37.62 0.40 -29.91
CA ALA A 181 38.39 -0.70 -29.35
C ALA A 181 37.45 -1.90 -29.27
N SER A 182 37.24 -2.52 -30.44
CA SER A 182 36.74 -3.88 -30.56
C SER A 182 37.85 -4.81 -30.08
N GLY A 183 37.67 -5.48 -28.94
CA GLY A 183 38.71 -6.38 -28.44
C GLY A 183 38.44 -7.02 -27.08
N ALA A 184 37.50 -7.97 -27.08
CA ALA A 184 37.47 -9.15 -26.21
C ALA A 184 37.38 -8.98 -24.68
N ALA A 185 36.14 -9.06 -24.19
CA ALA A 185 35.76 -10.11 -23.25
C ALA A 185 34.26 -10.35 -23.42
N ALA A 186 33.89 -11.39 -24.16
CA ALA A 186 32.53 -11.91 -24.15
C ALA A 186 32.18 -12.24 -22.70
N GLY A 187 31.42 -11.37 -22.04
CA GLY A 187 30.85 -11.66 -20.73
C GLY A 187 29.95 -12.87 -20.89
N GLN A 188 30.33 -13.98 -20.29
CA GLN A 188 29.51 -15.18 -20.25
C GLN A 188 28.10 -14.80 -19.80
N GLU A 189 27.10 -15.17 -20.60
CA GLU A 189 25.68 -15.10 -20.24
C GLU A 189 25.51 -15.74 -18.84
N PRO A 190 24.82 -15.07 -17.89
CA PRO A 190 24.59 -15.64 -16.58
C PRO A 190 23.82 -16.96 -16.75
N SER A 191 24.32 -18.05 -16.16
CA SER A 191 23.66 -19.35 -16.29
C SER A 191 22.19 -19.24 -15.86
N GLN A 192 21.30 -19.60 -16.79
CA GLN A 192 19.86 -19.54 -16.58
C GLN A 192 19.40 -20.87 -16.00
N SER A 193 18.54 -20.84 -14.98
CA SER A 193 17.88 -22.07 -14.51
C SER A 193 16.97 -22.65 -15.59
N ARG A 194 16.53 -23.91 -15.45
CA ARG A 194 15.53 -24.53 -16.34
C ARG A 194 14.22 -23.72 -16.51
N HIS A 195 14.00 -22.71 -15.67
CA HIS A 195 12.84 -21.81 -15.69
C HIS A 195 13.22 -20.36 -16.05
N GLY A 196 14.38 -20.14 -16.69
CA GLY A 196 14.76 -18.83 -17.25
C GLY A 196 15.18 -17.76 -16.23
N ARG A 197 15.52 -18.13 -14.99
CA ARG A 197 15.99 -17.16 -13.98
C ARG A 197 17.51 -17.05 -14.03
N ALA A 198 18.02 -15.82 -14.09
CA ALA A 198 19.45 -15.53 -14.03
C ALA A 198 20.04 -15.88 -12.65
N ILE A 199 21.04 -16.77 -12.62
CA ILE A 199 21.72 -17.18 -11.39
C ILE A 199 22.90 -16.25 -11.14
N LYS A 200 22.91 -15.55 -9.99
CA LYS A 200 24.04 -14.71 -9.57
C LYS A 200 24.93 -15.53 -8.63
N LEU A 201 26.09 -15.97 -9.12
CA LEU A 201 27.08 -16.67 -8.30
C LEU A 201 27.75 -15.71 -7.29
N PRO A 202 27.84 -16.10 -6.00
CA PRO A 202 28.57 -15.33 -4.98
C PRO A 202 30.06 -15.21 -5.34
N ALA A 203 30.72 -14.13 -4.92
CA ALA A 203 32.12 -13.85 -5.24
C ALA A 203 33.13 -14.93 -4.79
N LYS A 204 32.75 -15.78 -3.84
CA LYS A 204 33.58 -16.91 -3.37
C LYS A 204 33.64 -18.08 -4.38
N TYR A 205 32.72 -18.10 -5.35
CA TYR A 205 32.57 -19.16 -6.35
C TYR A 205 32.70 -18.61 -7.79
N ARG A 206 33.27 -17.41 -7.94
CA ARG A 206 33.65 -16.83 -9.23
C ARG A 206 35.09 -17.17 -9.55
#